data_AF-A0AA40IRX1-F1
#
_entry.id   AF-A0AA40IRX1-F1
#
_cell.length_a   1.000
_cell.length_b   1.000
_cell.length_c   1.000
_cell.angle_alpha   90.00
_cell.angle_beta   90.00
_cell.angle_gamma   90.00
#
_symmetry.space_group_name_H-M   'P 1'
#
loop_
_entity.id
_entity.type
_entity.pdbx_description
1 polymer ?
#
loop_
_entity_poly.entity_id
_entity_poly.type
_entity_poly.pdbx_seq_one_letter_code
_entity_poly.pdbx_strand_id
1 'polypeptide(L)'
;MIKGFYTNQKCIVVFVTKKVSCNELLSSEIIPSCYKGFQTDIKECGIPVCNSLTSRIRPLINGYSIGNMLTNISGTSGCLVADKYLYILSSNHVLALNNQKPIGSVILQPSSRDGGKIDKDVIGHLNRFIPIKFIEGDTRPENIVDCALCKVISRSFVSSKIAFVGIPKGVAKVGLDEDVKKVGKSTELTIGKIKNLYGTFIIRCLEVQKKALFKNQIITTTICEGGDSGSLLLNKDNYAIGLCMGSIDAMYLFNPIQEVLDSLKVKLVTT
;
A
#
# COMPACT_ATOMS: atom_id res chain seq x y z
N MET A 1 7.75 -31.74 -4.81
CA MET A 1 6.53 -32.51 -5.15
C MET A 1 6.67 -32.98 -6.57
N ILE A 2 6.19 -34.17 -6.92
CA ILE A 2 6.19 -34.69 -8.29
C ILE A 2 4.77 -35.15 -8.60
N LYS A 3 4.16 -34.69 -9.70
CA LYS A 3 2.76 -35.02 -10.04
C LYS A 3 1.77 -34.72 -8.90
N GLY A 4 2.05 -33.71 -8.08
CA GLY A 4 1.20 -33.33 -6.94
C GLY A 4 1.42 -34.12 -5.64
N PHE A 5 2.36 -35.08 -5.60
CA PHE A 5 2.68 -35.85 -4.40
C PHE A 5 3.95 -35.34 -3.71
N TYR A 6 3.94 -35.36 -2.37
CA TYR A 6 5.08 -34.96 -1.57
C TYR A 6 6.13 -36.08 -1.54
N THR A 7 7.27 -35.86 -2.18
CA THR A 7 8.30 -36.89 -2.38
C THR A 7 9.51 -36.74 -1.46
N ASN A 8 9.54 -35.71 -0.60
CA ASN A 8 10.70 -35.33 0.24
C ASN A 8 12.03 -35.17 -0.54
N GLN A 9 11.98 -35.03 -1.87
CA GLN A 9 13.14 -34.80 -2.74
C GLN A 9 13.15 -33.35 -3.25
N LYS A 10 14.35 -32.77 -3.37
CA LYS A 10 14.55 -31.44 -3.97
C LYS A 10 14.22 -31.52 -5.47
N CYS A 11 13.46 -30.55 -5.98
CA CYS A 11 13.06 -30.48 -7.39
C CYS A 11 13.09 -29.03 -7.89
N ILE A 12 13.19 -28.86 -9.21
CA ILE A 12 13.01 -27.58 -9.90
C ILE A 12 11.54 -27.47 -10.29
N VAL A 13 10.85 -26.41 -9.86
CA VAL A 13 9.46 -26.17 -10.26
C VAL A 13 9.45 -25.19 -11.43
N VAL A 14 8.83 -25.60 -12.53
CA VAL A 14 8.66 -24.76 -13.73
C VAL A 14 7.18 -24.44 -13.91
N PHE A 15 6.88 -23.16 -14.08
CA PHE A 15 5.52 -22.65 -14.24
C PHE A 15 5.23 -22.41 -15.73
N VAL A 16 4.08 -22.89 -16.22
CA VAL A 16 3.64 -22.79 -17.62
C VAL A 16 2.20 -22.28 -17.70
N THR A 17 1.86 -21.60 -18.80
CA THR A 17 0.51 -21.03 -18.99
C THR A 17 -0.58 -22.05 -19.26
N LYS A 18 -0.22 -23.20 -19.85
CA LYS A 18 -1.12 -24.31 -20.18
C LYS A 18 -0.34 -25.62 -20.25
N LYS A 19 -0.88 -26.72 -19.73
CA LYS A 19 -0.39 -28.08 -19.99
C LYS A 19 -1.10 -28.67 -21.20
N VAL A 20 -0.32 -29.26 -22.08
CA VAL A 20 -0.81 -29.99 -23.27
C VAL A 20 -0.05 -31.32 -23.38
N SER A 21 -0.53 -32.23 -24.22
CA SER A 21 0.16 -33.50 -24.48
C SER A 21 1.54 -33.26 -25.10
N CYS A 22 2.54 -34.09 -24.81
CA CYS A 22 3.86 -33.97 -25.44
C CYS A 22 3.80 -34.08 -26.98
N ASN A 23 2.77 -34.74 -27.52
CA ASN A 23 2.56 -34.85 -28.97
C ASN A 23 2.08 -33.53 -29.61
N GLU A 24 1.68 -32.56 -28.79
CA GLU A 24 1.24 -31.23 -29.19
C GLU A 24 2.33 -30.16 -28.98
N LEU A 25 3.54 -30.55 -28.52
CA LEU A 25 4.65 -29.64 -28.21
C LEU A 25 5.81 -29.82 -29.21
N LEU A 26 6.47 -28.72 -29.54
CA LEU A 26 7.77 -28.76 -30.22
C LEU A 26 8.85 -29.28 -29.25
N SER A 27 9.89 -29.93 -29.77
CA SER A 27 11.01 -30.43 -28.94
C SER A 27 11.66 -29.36 -28.06
N SER A 28 11.61 -28.09 -28.47
CA SER A 28 12.12 -26.93 -27.72
C SER A 28 11.21 -26.48 -26.57
N GLU A 29 9.94 -26.88 -26.56
CA GLU A 29 8.94 -26.50 -25.55
C GLU A 29 8.80 -27.56 -24.46
N ILE A 30 9.37 -28.75 -24.69
CA ILE A 30 9.35 -29.84 -23.72
C ILE A 30 10.30 -29.51 -22.57
N ILE A 31 9.72 -29.32 -21.39
CA ILE A 31 10.46 -29.21 -20.14
C ILE A 31 10.96 -30.62 -19.78
N PRO A 32 12.28 -30.85 -19.66
CA PRO A 32 12.82 -32.17 -19.38
C PRO A 32 12.43 -32.63 -17.97
N SER A 33 12.13 -33.92 -17.78
CA SER A 33 11.76 -34.48 -16.46
C SER A 33 12.89 -34.40 -15.41
N CYS A 34 14.12 -34.14 -15.85
CA CYS A 34 15.30 -33.93 -15.02
C CYS A 34 16.21 -32.88 -15.66
N TYR A 35 16.70 -31.93 -14.86
CA TYR A 35 17.65 -30.91 -15.27
C TYR A 35 18.81 -30.83 -14.28
N LYS A 36 20.03 -31.07 -14.75
CA LYS A 36 21.27 -31.07 -13.93
C LYS A 36 21.17 -31.91 -12.64
N GLY A 37 20.53 -33.08 -12.74
CA GLY A 37 20.37 -34.00 -11.60
C GLY A 37 19.21 -33.70 -10.66
N PHE A 38 18.45 -32.62 -10.91
CA PHE A 38 17.21 -32.32 -10.19
C PHE A 38 16.00 -32.69 -11.03
N GLN A 39 15.05 -33.40 -10.42
CA GLN A 39 13.76 -33.62 -11.07
C GLN A 39 13.02 -32.30 -11.28
N THR A 40 12.27 -32.22 -12.37
CA THR A 40 11.40 -31.07 -12.62
C THR A 40 9.95 -31.40 -12.26
N ASP A 41 9.23 -30.41 -11.74
CA ASP A 41 7.78 -30.44 -11.55
C ASP A 41 7.16 -29.31 -12.36
N ILE A 42 6.17 -29.64 -13.18
CA ILE A 42 5.51 -28.68 -14.06
C ILE A 42 4.20 -28.28 -13.42
N LYS A 43 4.03 -26.99 -13.13
CA LYS A 43 2.78 -26.44 -12.63
C LYS A 43 2.16 -25.53 -13.67
N GLU A 44 0.90 -25.78 -13.97
CA GLU A 44 0.11 -24.86 -14.78
C GLU A 44 -0.29 -23.68 -13.91
N CYS A 45 -0.08 -22.46 -14.39
CA CYS A 45 -0.59 -21.22 -13.80
C CYS A 45 -0.99 -20.26 -14.94
N GLY A 46 -1.88 -19.31 -14.70
CA GLY A 46 -2.12 -18.25 -15.69
C GLY A 46 -0.89 -17.35 -15.91
N ILE A 47 -0.95 -16.44 -16.89
CA ILE A 47 0.00 -15.33 -17.00
C ILE A 47 -0.23 -14.40 -15.79
N PRO A 48 0.78 -14.12 -14.94
CA PRO A 48 0.63 -13.14 -13.88
C PRO A 48 0.23 -11.79 -14.49
N VAL A 49 -0.95 -11.30 -14.14
CA VAL A 49 -1.35 -9.92 -14.41
C VAL A 49 -0.93 -9.10 -13.21
N CYS A 50 -0.42 -7.88 -13.42
CA CYS A 50 -0.22 -6.95 -12.33
C CYS A 50 -1.59 -6.62 -11.70
N ASN A 51 -1.91 -7.33 -10.62
CA ASN A 51 -3.01 -7.03 -9.71
C ASN A 51 -2.81 -5.59 -9.20
N SER A 52 -3.51 -4.62 -9.79
CA SER A 52 -3.34 -3.22 -9.43
C SER A 52 -4.66 -2.46 -9.46
N LEU A 53 -4.95 -1.78 -8.34
CA LEU A 53 -6.14 -0.94 -8.19
C LEU A 53 -5.87 0.46 -8.76
N THR A 54 -5.44 0.49 -10.02
CA THR A 54 -4.96 1.68 -10.73
C THR A 54 -6.01 2.28 -11.66
N SER A 55 -7.11 1.57 -11.90
CA SER A 55 -8.19 2.05 -12.76
C SER A 55 -9.02 3.16 -12.09
N ARG A 56 -9.65 3.98 -12.94
CA ARG A 56 -10.64 4.96 -12.50
C ARG A 56 -11.90 4.25 -12.02
N ILE A 57 -12.34 4.58 -10.81
CA ILE A 57 -13.61 4.11 -10.25
C ILE A 57 -14.38 5.25 -9.59
N ARG A 58 -15.70 5.25 -9.71
CA ARG A 58 -16.60 6.23 -9.06
C ARG A 58 -17.87 5.51 -8.57
N PRO A 59 -18.21 5.56 -7.27
CA PRO A 59 -17.43 6.16 -6.19
C PRO A 59 -16.07 5.45 -6.00
N LEU A 60 -15.08 6.21 -5.53
CA LEU A 60 -13.78 5.69 -5.11
C LEU A 60 -13.96 4.78 -3.90
N ILE A 61 -13.52 3.53 -4.04
CA ILE A 61 -13.34 2.56 -2.97
C ILE A 61 -11.88 2.64 -2.53
N ASN A 62 -11.63 2.80 -1.23
CA ASN A 62 -10.25 2.92 -0.71
C ASN A 62 -9.43 1.65 -0.99
N GLY A 63 -8.12 1.79 -1.06
CA GLY A 63 -7.18 0.80 -1.60
C GLY A 63 -6.74 1.13 -3.02
N TYR A 64 -7.48 1.99 -3.73
CA TYR A 64 -7.16 2.40 -5.10
C TYR A 64 -6.14 3.54 -5.16
N SER A 65 -5.51 3.66 -6.33
CA SER A 65 -4.55 4.69 -6.70
C SER A 65 -5.09 6.10 -6.48
N ILE A 66 -4.26 6.93 -5.86
CA ILE A 66 -4.46 8.38 -5.70
C ILE A 66 -3.11 9.10 -5.80
N GLY A 67 -3.11 10.35 -6.23
CA GLY A 67 -1.87 11.14 -6.28
C GLY A 67 -2.12 12.63 -6.50
N ASN A 68 -1.11 13.43 -6.19
CA ASN A 68 -1.12 14.86 -6.48
C ASN A 68 -0.82 15.09 -7.96
N MET A 69 -1.64 15.89 -8.64
CA MET A 69 -1.44 16.16 -10.08
C MET A 69 -0.08 16.81 -10.39
N LEU A 70 0.49 17.57 -9.45
CA LEU A 70 1.75 18.28 -9.63
C LEU A 70 2.99 17.36 -9.54
N THR A 71 2.80 16.04 -9.46
CA THR A 71 3.87 15.04 -9.41
C THR A 71 3.48 13.78 -10.18
N ASN A 72 4.48 12.96 -10.50
CA ASN A 72 4.25 11.59 -11.00
C ASN A 72 4.29 10.56 -9.85
N ILE A 73 4.12 10.99 -8.59
CA ILE A 73 4.09 10.08 -7.46
C ILE A 73 2.66 9.59 -7.27
N SER A 74 2.54 8.30 -7.04
CA SER A 74 1.27 7.65 -6.77
C SER A 74 1.37 6.83 -5.50
N GLY A 75 0.25 6.79 -4.79
CA GLY A 75 0.07 6.00 -3.61
C GLY A 75 -1.36 5.52 -3.52
N THR A 76 -1.74 5.08 -2.33
CA THR A 76 -3.03 4.46 -2.06
C THR A 76 -3.93 5.41 -1.28
N SER A 77 -5.22 5.44 -1.66
CA SER A 77 -6.28 5.99 -0.83
C SER A 77 -6.49 5.07 0.39
N GLY A 78 -6.12 5.52 1.58
CA GLY A 78 -6.11 4.66 2.77
C GLY A 78 -7.49 4.39 3.32
N CYS A 79 -8.17 5.46 3.73
CA CYS A 79 -9.54 5.41 4.24
C CYS A 79 -10.18 6.79 4.19
N LEU A 80 -11.49 6.84 4.47
CA LEU A 80 -12.17 8.10 4.73
C LEU A 80 -12.04 8.50 6.20
N VAL A 81 -11.75 9.77 6.42
CA VAL A 81 -11.74 10.41 7.74
C VAL A 81 -12.53 11.71 7.68
N ALA A 82 -13.05 12.15 8.81
CA ALA A 82 -13.88 13.34 8.87
C ALA A 82 -13.63 14.20 10.11
N ASP A 83 -13.78 15.50 9.92
CA ASP A 83 -14.06 16.47 10.97
C ASP A 83 -15.38 17.20 10.62
N LYS A 84 -15.36 18.52 10.42
CA LYS A 84 -16.42 19.28 9.75
C LYS A 84 -16.55 18.90 8.27
N TYR A 85 -15.47 18.43 7.65
CA TYR A 85 -15.47 18.00 6.25
C TYR A 85 -15.05 16.54 6.10
N LEU A 86 -15.29 15.98 4.92
CA LEU A 86 -14.90 14.63 4.55
C LEU A 86 -13.57 14.65 3.78
N TYR A 87 -12.66 13.75 4.16
CA TYR A 87 -11.34 13.63 3.57
C TYR A 87 -10.99 12.19 3.20
N ILE A 88 -10.14 12.05 2.20
CA ILE A 88 -9.37 10.82 1.97
C ILE A 88 -8.03 10.98 2.71
N LEU A 89 -7.69 10.00 3.54
CA LEU A 89 -6.40 9.89 4.23
C LEU A 89 -5.40 9.12 3.36
N SER A 90 -4.17 9.64 3.25
CA SER A 90 -3.02 8.95 2.65
C SER A 90 -1.72 9.50 3.25
N SER A 91 -0.56 9.14 2.70
CA SER A 91 0.75 9.63 3.18
C SER A 91 1.05 11.07 2.69
N ASN A 92 1.83 11.81 3.47
CA ASN A 92 2.36 13.12 3.07
C ASN A 92 3.28 12.97 1.86
N HIS A 93 4.21 12.00 1.84
CA HIS A 93 5.10 11.85 0.69
C HIS A 93 4.35 11.57 -0.63
N VAL A 94 3.13 11.02 -0.55
CA VAL A 94 2.24 10.82 -1.71
C VAL A 94 1.49 12.09 -2.09
N LEU A 95 0.74 12.69 -1.17
CA LEU A 95 -0.17 13.81 -1.50
C LEU A 95 0.49 15.19 -1.44
N ALA A 96 1.53 15.36 -0.63
CA ALA A 96 2.20 16.63 -0.38
C ALA A 96 3.67 16.65 -0.85
N LEU A 97 4.18 15.56 -1.44
CA LEU A 97 5.57 15.43 -1.89
C LEU A 97 6.56 15.83 -0.78
N ASN A 98 6.48 15.20 0.39
CA ASN A 98 7.37 15.50 1.53
C ASN A 98 7.39 17.01 1.86
N ASN A 99 6.20 17.58 2.06
CA ASN A 99 5.92 19.00 2.36
C ASN A 99 6.08 19.99 1.19
N GLN A 100 6.42 19.56 -0.03
CA GLN A 100 6.72 20.48 -1.13
C GLN A 100 5.47 21.01 -1.86
N LYS A 101 4.32 20.35 -1.75
CA LYS A 101 3.10 20.79 -2.47
C LYS A 101 2.22 21.70 -1.62
N PRO A 102 1.73 22.80 -2.22
CA PRO A 102 0.88 23.73 -1.51
C PRO A 102 -0.47 23.09 -1.19
N ILE A 103 -1.03 23.49 -0.05
CA ILE A 103 -2.44 23.25 0.26
C ILE A 103 -3.30 23.83 -0.88
N GLY A 104 -4.37 23.11 -1.25
CA GLY A 104 -5.23 23.41 -2.38
C GLY A 104 -4.84 22.67 -3.68
N SER A 105 -3.65 22.06 -3.74
CA SER A 105 -3.23 21.30 -4.92
C SER A 105 -4.19 20.16 -5.26
N VAL A 106 -4.38 19.94 -6.56
CA VAL A 106 -5.34 18.98 -7.10
C VAL A 106 -4.89 17.55 -6.84
N ILE A 107 -5.80 16.74 -6.32
CA ILE A 107 -5.62 15.30 -6.14
C ILE A 107 -6.52 14.55 -7.12
N LEU A 108 -5.97 13.54 -7.79
CA LEU A 108 -6.65 12.75 -8.80
C LEU A 108 -6.88 11.31 -8.35
N GLN A 109 -7.99 10.71 -8.80
CA GLN A 109 -8.24 9.27 -8.76
C GLN A 109 -8.65 8.79 -10.15
N PRO A 110 -7.84 7.96 -10.82
CA PRO A 110 -6.54 7.46 -10.36
C PRO A 110 -5.48 8.57 -10.38
N SER A 111 -4.29 8.31 -9.84
CA SER A 111 -3.17 9.26 -9.94
C SER A 111 -2.78 9.56 -11.39
N SER A 112 -2.07 10.67 -11.64
CA SER A 112 -1.55 11.00 -12.98
C SER A 112 -0.65 9.91 -13.56
N ARG A 113 0.19 9.31 -12.71
CA ARG A 113 1.07 8.17 -13.08
C ARG A 113 0.28 6.96 -13.55
N ASP A 114 -0.92 6.77 -13.03
CA ASP A 114 -1.80 5.65 -13.35
C ASP A 114 -2.89 6.05 -14.37
N GLY A 115 -2.67 7.14 -15.12
CA GLY A 115 -3.51 7.55 -16.26
C GLY A 115 -4.61 8.58 -15.94
N GLY A 116 -4.65 9.10 -14.71
CA GLY A 116 -5.63 10.12 -14.30
C GLY A 116 -5.44 11.46 -15.02
N LYS A 117 -6.56 12.13 -15.34
CA LYS A 117 -6.59 13.41 -16.05
C LYS A 117 -7.34 14.49 -15.27
N ILE A 118 -6.80 15.71 -15.30
CA ILE A 118 -7.33 16.85 -14.53
C ILE A 118 -8.76 17.26 -14.90
N ASP A 119 -9.22 16.99 -16.12
CA ASP A 119 -10.57 17.33 -16.59
C ASP A 119 -11.65 16.35 -16.10
N LYS A 120 -11.27 15.14 -15.67
CA LYS A 120 -12.23 14.04 -15.39
C LYS A 120 -12.07 13.39 -14.02
N ASP A 121 -10.86 13.47 -13.45
CA ASP A 121 -10.43 12.58 -12.38
C ASP A 121 -10.14 13.29 -11.06
N VAL A 122 -10.41 14.60 -10.97
CA VAL A 122 -10.31 15.34 -9.72
C VAL A 122 -11.24 14.71 -8.69
N ILE A 123 -10.64 14.27 -7.58
CA ILE A 123 -11.37 13.69 -6.44
C ILE A 123 -11.44 14.66 -5.27
N GLY A 124 -10.50 15.60 -5.20
CA GLY A 124 -10.36 16.53 -4.09
C GLY A 124 -9.12 17.40 -4.20
N HIS A 125 -8.86 18.11 -3.11
CA HIS A 125 -7.69 18.98 -3.00
C HIS A 125 -6.91 18.66 -1.72
N LEU A 126 -5.59 18.74 -1.78
CA LEU A 126 -4.73 18.65 -0.60
C LEU A 126 -5.20 19.70 0.42
N ASN A 127 -5.54 19.30 1.63
CA ASN A 127 -6.13 20.19 2.62
C ASN A 127 -5.24 20.42 3.84
N ARG A 128 -4.65 19.34 4.36
CA ARG A 128 -3.81 19.37 5.56
C ARG A 128 -2.83 18.20 5.50
N PHE A 129 -1.63 18.39 6.00
CA PHE A 129 -0.66 17.33 6.23
C PHE A 129 0.15 17.67 7.48
N ILE A 130 0.78 16.66 8.09
CA ILE A 130 1.74 16.89 9.16
C ILE A 130 3.11 17.11 8.52
N PRO A 131 3.76 18.27 8.72
CA PRO A 131 5.06 18.52 8.12
C PRO A 131 6.12 17.55 8.64
N ILE A 132 6.79 16.86 7.72
CA ILE A 132 7.95 16.02 8.04
C ILE A 132 9.14 16.94 8.39
N LYS A 133 9.73 16.74 9.56
CA LYS A 133 10.92 17.45 10.01
C LYS A 133 12.15 16.67 9.58
N PHE A 134 13.02 17.29 8.80
CA PHE A 134 14.21 16.64 8.26
C PHE A 134 15.42 16.81 9.17
N ILE A 135 16.34 15.87 9.08
CA ILE A 135 17.65 15.92 9.73
C ILE A 135 18.51 16.95 8.99
N GLU A 136 19.06 17.91 9.73
CA GLU A 136 19.92 18.98 9.20
C GLU A 136 21.12 19.16 10.14
N GLY A 137 22.33 18.91 9.62
CA GLY A 137 23.55 18.84 10.44
C GLY A 137 23.41 17.81 11.57
N ASP A 138 23.65 18.25 12.80
CA ASP A 138 23.52 17.43 14.00
C ASP A 138 22.08 17.38 14.55
N THR A 139 21.17 18.21 14.02
CA THR A 139 19.79 18.28 14.49
C THR A 139 18.97 17.14 13.91
N ARG A 140 18.41 16.30 14.79
CA ARG A 140 17.60 15.11 14.43
C ARG A 140 16.19 15.21 15.01
N PRO A 141 15.32 16.07 14.44
CA PRO A 141 13.98 16.26 14.97
C PRO A 141 13.14 14.99 14.79
N GLU A 142 12.28 14.72 15.78
CA GLU A 142 11.45 13.51 15.80
C GLU A 142 10.14 13.71 15.02
N ASN A 143 9.81 12.69 14.21
CA ASN A 143 8.54 12.53 13.52
C ASN A 143 7.83 11.27 14.02
N ILE A 144 6.51 11.33 14.14
CA ILE A 144 5.68 10.17 14.51
C ILE A 144 4.85 9.70 13.32
N VAL A 145 4.47 10.63 12.43
CA VAL A 145 3.50 10.36 11.36
C VAL A 145 3.93 10.95 10.02
N ASP A 146 3.69 10.18 8.96
CA ASP A 146 3.70 10.60 7.57
C ASP A 146 2.28 10.49 7.00
N CYS A 147 1.55 11.61 7.02
CA CYS A 147 0.13 11.61 6.65
C CYS A 147 -0.34 12.95 6.06
N ALA A 148 -1.34 12.86 5.19
CA ALA A 148 -1.98 13.98 4.53
C ALA A 148 -3.46 13.69 4.23
N LEU A 149 -4.24 14.77 4.14
CA LEU A 149 -5.67 14.79 3.89
C LEU A 149 -5.96 15.42 2.55
N CYS A 150 -6.73 14.71 1.74
CA CYS A 150 -7.38 15.25 0.55
C CYS A 150 -8.84 15.57 0.89
N LYS A 151 -9.24 16.84 0.89
CA LYS A 151 -10.64 17.24 1.06
C LYS A 151 -11.42 16.89 -0.20
N VAL A 152 -12.43 16.04 -0.04
CA VAL A 152 -13.23 15.53 -1.14
C VAL A 152 -14.15 16.62 -1.68
N ILE A 153 -14.24 16.77 -3.00
CA ILE A 153 -15.11 17.79 -3.63
C ILE A 153 -16.59 17.40 -3.63
N SER A 154 -16.90 16.11 -3.63
CA SER A 154 -18.27 15.59 -3.55
C SER A 154 -18.34 14.27 -2.78
N ARG A 155 -19.27 14.16 -1.83
CA ARG A 155 -19.52 12.92 -1.07
C ARG A 155 -19.88 11.75 -1.99
N SER A 156 -20.55 11.99 -3.12
CA SER A 156 -20.92 10.94 -4.08
C SER A 156 -19.71 10.32 -4.81
N PHE A 157 -18.54 10.96 -4.74
CA PHE A 157 -17.34 10.47 -5.41
C PHE A 157 -16.56 9.44 -4.61
N VAL A 158 -16.93 9.20 -3.35
CA VAL A 158 -16.16 8.34 -2.43
C VAL A 158 -17.05 7.38 -1.66
N SER A 159 -16.46 6.28 -1.22
CA SER A 159 -17.09 5.25 -0.40
C SER A 159 -16.24 4.98 0.84
N SER A 160 -16.88 4.76 2.00
CA SER A 160 -16.19 4.38 3.24
C SER A 160 -15.57 2.98 3.17
N LYS A 161 -15.86 2.20 2.12
CA LYS A 161 -15.33 0.85 1.93
C LYS A 161 -13.85 0.87 1.58
N ILE A 162 -13.12 -0.12 2.09
CA ILE A 162 -11.83 -0.59 1.59
C ILE A 162 -12.11 -1.76 0.64
N ALA A 163 -11.48 -1.79 -0.53
CA ALA A 163 -11.68 -2.86 -1.52
C ALA A 163 -11.40 -4.23 -0.90
N PHE A 164 -12.13 -5.27 -1.30
CA PHE A 164 -12.06 -6.65 -0.76
C PHE A 164 -12.39 -6.85 0.74
N VAL A 165 -12.44 -5.79 1.55
CA VAL A 165 -12.61 -5.88 3.01
C VAL A 165 -13.96 -5.34 3.48
N GLY A 166 -14.43 -4.23 2.90
CA GLY A 166 -15.63 -3.54 3.36
C GLY A 166 -15.32 -2.33 4.25
N ILE A 167 -16.26 -1.93 5.09
CA ILE A 167 -16.13 -0.71 5.91
C ILE A 167 -15.30 -1.01 7.17
N PRO A 168 -14.28 -0.19 7.50
CA PRO A 168 -13.57 -0.31 8.77
C PRO A 168 -14.52 -0.15 9.96
N LYS A 169 -14.35 -0.96 11.01
CA LYS A 169 -15.24 -0.95 12.18
C LYS A 169 -14.87 0.09 13.23
N GLY A 170 -13.66 0.64 13.16
CA GLY A 170 -13.11 1.56 14.14
C GLY A 170 -11.60 1.49 14.19
N VAL A 171 -11.02 1.97 15.29
CA VAL A 171 -9.60 1.91 15.58
C VAL A 171 -9.37 0.93 16.72
N ALA A 172 -8.26 0.19 16.69
CA ALA A 172 -7.84 -0.69 17.77
C ALA A 172 -6.37 -0.45 18.14
N LYS A 173 -6.01 -0.88 19.34
CA LYS A 173 -4.61 -0.95 19.76
C LYS A 173 -3.94 -2.14 19.08
N VAL A 174 -2.75 -1.93 18.55
CA VAL A 174 -1.95 -2.97 17.89
C VAL A 174 -1.29 -3.91 18.91
N GLY A 175 -1.29 -5.22 18.61
CA GLY A 175 -0.56 -6.26 19.36
C GLY A 175 0.61 -6.86 18.57
N LEU A 176 1.61 -7.40 19.28
CA LEU A 176 2.67 -8.22 18.69
C LEU A 176 2.10 -9.54 18.16
N ASP A 177 2.67 -10.05 17.06
CA ASP A 177 2.25 -11.28 16.35
C ASP A 177 0.79 -11.32 15.87
N GLU A 178 0.07 -10.20 15.97
CA GLU A 178 -1.29 -10.05 15.49
C GLU A 178 -1.36 -10.22 13.96
N ASP A 179 -2.37 -10.94 13.49
CA ASP A 179 -2.67 -11.08 12.06
C ASP A 179 -3.28 -9.79 11.52
N VAL A 180 -2.69 -9.32 10.44
CA VAL A 180 -3.01 -8.03 9.83
C VAL A 180 -3.21 -8.16 8.34
N LYS A 181 -3.95 -7.23 7.78
CA LYS A 181 -4.19 -7.11 6.35
C LYS A 181 -4.22 -5.65 5.94
N LYS A 182 -3.86 -5.39 4.69
CA LYS A 182 -4.04 -4.07 4.10
C LYS A 182 -4.53 -4.23 2.67
N VAL A 183 -4.98 -3.13 2.08
CA VAL A 183 -5.31 -3.09 0.66
C VAL A 183 -4.59 -1.92 0.02
N GLY A 184 -3.73 -2.21 -0.95
CA GLY A 184 -2.89 -1.23 -1.61
C GLY A 184 -3.05 -1.26 -3.14
N LYS A 185 -2.73 -0.15 -3.80
CA LYS A 185 -2.91 -0.05 -5.24
C LYS A 185 -2.04 -1.02 -6.03
N SER A 186 -0.90 -1.44 -5.47
CA SER A 186 0.12 -2.22 -6.18
C SER A 186 0.05 -3.70 -5.88
N THR A 187 -0.30 -4.08 -4.64
CA THR A 187 -0.37 -5.50 -4.25
C THR A 187 -1.76 -5.94 -3.77
N GLU A 188 -2.78 -5.10 -3.95
CA GLU A 188 -4.16 -5.39 -3.56
C GLU A 188 -4.27 -5.80 -2.09
N LEU A 189 -5.14 -6.78 -1.79
CA LEU A 189 -5.29 -7.36 -0.46
C LEU A 189 -4.12 -8.29 -0.15
N THR A 190 -3.33 -7.90 0.84
CA THR A 190 -2.24 -8.71 1.39
C THR A 190 -2.45 -8.94 2.87
N ILE A 191 -1.95 -10.07 3.36
CA ILE A 191 -2.08 -10.50 4.75
C ILE A 191 -0.69 -10.79 5.29
N GLY A 192 -0.45 -10.47 6.56
CA GLY A 192 0.79 -10.77 7.25
C GLY A 192 0.63 -10.64 8.75
N LYS A 193 1.75 -10.39 9.44
CA LYS A 193 1.80 -10.30 10.90
C LYS A 193 2.58 -9.08 11.37
N ILE A 194 2.21 -8.56 12.53
CA ILE A 194 3.05 -7.61 13.28
C ILE A 194 4.30 -8.33 13.78
N LYS A 195 5.47 -7.80 13.46
CA LYS A 195 6.77 -8.33 13.90
C LYS A 195 7.38 -7.53 15.02
N ASN A 196 7.32 -6.20 14.92
CA ASN A 196 7.86 -5.31 15.94
C ASN A 196 6.96 -4.10 16.12
N LEU A 197 7.04 -3.51 17.31
CA LEU A 197 6.36 -2.27 17.68
C LEU A 197 7.40 -1.25 18.13
N TYR A 198 7.01 0.02 18.14
CA TYR A 198 7.82 1.13 18.65
C TYR A 198 9.16 1.34 17.91
N GLY A 199 9.25 0.93 16.64
CA GLY A 199 10.48 1.05 15.87
C GLY A 199 10.91 2.49 15.64
N THR A 200 12.23 2.71 15.61
CA THR A 200 12.85 4.01 15.34
C THR A 200 13.78 3.89 14.14
N PHE A 201 13.54 4.69 13.11
CA PHE A 201 14.23 4.59 11.82
C PHE A 201 14.59 5.95 11.26
N ILE A 202 15.77 6.04 10.64
CA ILE A 202 16.08 7.14 9.74
C ILE A 202 15.61 6.75 8.34
N ILE A 203 14.61 7.44 7.84
CA ILE A 203 14.01 7.19 6.52
C ILE A 203 14.60 8.17 5.51
N ARG A 204 14.94 7.67 4.33
CA ARG A 204 15.34 8.49 3.18
C ARG A 204 14.10 8.94 2.43
N CYS A 205 13.87 10.24 2.37
CA CYS A 205 12.82 10.86 1.55
C CYS A 205 13.45 11.22 0.21
N LEU A 206 13.40 10.30 -0.75
CA LEU A 206 14.15 10.35 -2.01
C LEU A 206 13.77 11.56 -2.87
N GLU A 207 12.52 11.97 -2.77
CA GLU A 207 11.82 13.02 -3.50
C GLU A 207 12.39 14.41 -3.21
N VAL A 208 12.88 14.59 -1.99
CA VAL A 208 13.53 15.82 -1.52
C VAL A 208 15.00 15.60 -1.20
N GLN A 209 15.52 14.38 -1.42
CA GLN A 209 16.89 13.96 -1.10
C GLN A 209 17.31 14.24 0.35
N LYS A 210 16.35 14.20 1.29
CA LYS A 210 16.58 14.41 2.72
C LYS A 210 16.39 13.12 3.51
N LYS A 211 16.81 13.15 4.77
CA LYS A 211 16.57 12.09 5.76
C LYS A 211 15.68 12.62 6.87
N ALA A 212 14.84 11.78 7.44
CA ALA A 212 13.98 12.11 8.57
C ALA A 212 13.99 10.99 9.61
N LEU A 213 14.04 11.34 10.89
CA LEU A 213 13.94 10.39 11.99
C LEU A 213 12.46 10.16 12.32
N PHE A 214 12.01 8.91 12.19
CA PHE A 214 10.68 8.47 12.59
C PHE A 214 10.76 7.55 13.81
N LYS A 215 9.90 7.79 14.79
CA LYS A 215 9.79 6.98 16.02
C LYS A 215 8.40 6.39 16.13
N ASN A 216 8.26 5.39 16.99
CA ASN A 216 6.98 4.73 17.27
C ASN A 216 6.35 4.05 16.03
N GLN A 217 7.16 3.45 15.16
CA GLN A 217 6.66 2.80 13.95
C GLN A 217 6.27 1.34 14.21
N ILE A 218 5.22 0.88 13.53
CA ILE A 218 4.78 -0.51 13.50
C ILE A 218 5.50 -1.22 12.35
N ILE A 219 6.01 -2.43 12.60
CA ILE A 219 6.75 -3.22 11.62
C ILE A 219 6.01 -4.53 11.36
N THR A 220 5.79 -4.84 10.08
CA THR A 220 5.15 -6.08 9.66
C THR A 220 6.08 -6.94 8.83
N THR A 221 5.67 -8.19 8.58
CA THR A 221 6.19 -8.98 7.45
C THR A 221 6.03 -8.25 6.12
N THR A 222 6.73 -8.71 5.06
CA THR A 222 6.52 -8.21 3.69
C THR A 222 5.08 -8.40 3.24
N ILE A 223 4.31 -7.31 3.24
CA ILE A 223 2.92 -7.28 2.78
C ILE A 223 2.64 -6.13 1.81
N CYS A 224 3.64 -5.31 1.49
CA CYS A 224 3.48 -4.14 0.66
C CYS A 224 4.55 -4.12 -0.44
N GLU A 225 4.35 -3.26 -1.43
CA GLU A 225 5.36 -2.84 -2.41
C GLU A 225 5.29 -1.33 -2.65
N GLY A 226 6.19 -0.80 -3.48
CA GLY A 226 6.15 0.59 -3.93
C GLY A 226 4.78 0.95 -4.51
N GLY A 227 4.17 2.03 -4.01
CA GLY A 227 2.83 2.48 -4.39
C GLY A 227 1.72 2.10 -3.39
N ASP A 228 1.99 1.19 -2.45
CA ASP A 228 1.04 0.89 -1.36
C ASP A 228 1.06 1.91 -0.22
N SER A 229 1.97 2.89 -0.26
CA SER A 229 2.03 4.00 0.67
C SER A 229 0.68 4.69 0.83
N GLY A 230 0.27 4.92 2.07
CA GLY A 230 -1.04 5.46 2.41
C GLY A 230 -2.13 4.40 2.56
N SER A 231 -1.88 3.12 2.27
CA SER A 231 -2.84 2.04 2.56
C SER A 231 -3.09 1.89 4.07
N LEU A 232 -4.35 1.63 4.44
CA LEU A 232 -4.75 1.39 5.81
C LEU A 232 -4.40 -0.05 6.21
N LEU A 233 -3.68 -0.22 7.32
CA LEU A 233 -3.45 -1.50 7.97
C LEU A 233 -4.60 -1.78 8.94
N LEU A 234 -5.19 -2.96 8.78
CA LEU A 234 -6.31 -3.46 9.55
C LEU A 234 -5.88 -4.75 10.26
N ASN A 235 -6.44 -5.01 11.44
CA ASN A 235 -6.39 -6.35 12.01
C ASN A 235 -7.41 -7.29 11.35
N LYS A 236 -7.41 -8.56 11.76
CA LYS A 236 -8.33 -9.58 11.25
C LYS A 236 -9.81 -9.17 11.32
N ASP A 237 -10.18 -8.40 12.35
CA ASP A 237 -11.55 -8.01 12.68
C ASP A 237 -12.02 -6.71 11.98
N ASN A 238 -11.18 -6.15 11.10
CA ASN A 238 -11.39 -4.89 10.36
C ASN A 238 -11.30 -3.62 11.22
N TYR A 239 -10.52 -3.63 12.30
CA TYR A 239 -10.14 -2.41 13.01
C TYR A 239 -8.84 -1.84 12.48
N ALA A 240 -8.81 -0.53 12.28
CA ALA A 240 -7.64 0.21 11.85
C ALA A 240 -6.56 0.21 12.93
N ILE A 241 -5.31 -0.02 12.54
CA ILE A 241 -4.16 -0.04 13.45
C ILE A 241 -2.96 0.76 12.92
N GLY A 242 -2.83 0.94 11.60
CA GLY A 242 -1.71 1.71 11.04
C GLY A 242 -1.94 2.26 9.64
N LEU A 243 -1.03 3.11 9.19
CA LEU A 243 -1.01 3.72 7.86
C LEU A 243 0.35 3.47 7.18
N CYS A 244 0.35 2.81 6.03
CA CYS A 244 1.56 2.39 5.33
C CYS A 244 2.44 3.59 4.94
N MET A 245 3.73 3.52 5.21
CA MET A 245 4.70 4.58 4.90
C MET A 245 5.80 4.13 3.93
N GLY A 246 6.44 2.99 4.18
CA GLY A 246 7.58 2.56 3.38
C GLY A 246 8.17 1.23 3.86
N SER A 247 9.33 0.85 3.32
CA SER A 247 10.00 -0.43 3.61
C SER A 247 11.50 -0.33 3.85
N ILE A 248 12.03 -1.41 4.41
CA ILE A 248 13.44 -1.74 4.52
C ILE A 248 13.59 -3.27 4.43
N ASP A 249 14.50 -3.79 3.59
CA ASP A 249 14.96 -5.19 3.58
C ASP A 249 13.91 -6.26 4.00
N ALA A 250 12.81 -6.38 3.25
CA ALA A 250 11.69 -7.32 3.51
C ALA A 250 10.86 -7.07 4.79
N MET A 251 10.84 -5.83 5.27
CA MET A 251 9.96 -5.34 6.33
C MET A 251 9.27 -4.05 5.88
N TYR A 252 8.05 -3.81 6.37
CA TYR A 252 7.30 -2.59 6.08
C TYR A 252 6.93 -1.83 7.34
N LEU A 253 7.01 -0.51 7.22
CA LEU A 253 6.79 0.47 8.27
C LEU A 253 5.41 1.11 8.12
N PHE A 254 4.69 1.16 9.24
CA PHE A 254 3.38 1.78 9.34
C PHE A 254 3.37 2.79 10.49
N ASN A 255 2.80 3.96 10.22
CA ASN A 255 2.51 4.94 11.25
C ASN A 255 1.34 4.42 12.10
N PRO A 256 1.36 4.49 13.45
CA PRO A 256 0.21 4.13 14.27
C PRO A 256 -1.01 4.97 13.91
N ILE A 257 -2.15 4.34 13.64
CA ILE A 257 -3.31 5.08 13.12
C ILE A 257 -3.87 6.10 14.12
N GLN A 258 -3.80 5.81 15.42
CA GLN A 258 -4.30 6.71 16.46
C GLN A 258 -3.50 8.03 16.45
N GLU A 259 -2.16 7.95 16.39
CA GLU A 259 -1.27 9.11 16.28
C GLU A 259 -1.56 9.93 15.01
N VAL A 260 -1.88 9.27 13.89
CA VAL A 260 -2.25 9.92 12.63
C VAL A 260 -3.55 10.72 12.80
N LEU A 261 -4.59 10.08 13.34
CA LEU A 261 -5.90 10.70 13.54
C LEU A 261 -5.83 11.87 14.52
N ASP A 262 -5.09 11.72 15.63
CA ASP A 262 -4.94 12.74 16.66
C ASP A 262 -4.12 13.93 16.15
N SER A 263 -3.01 13.68 15.46
CA SER A 263 -2.19 14.73 14.85
C SER A 263 -3.00 15.56 13.83
N LEU A 264 -3.83 14.87 13.04
CA LEU A 264 -4.69 15.51 12.04
C LEU A 264 -6.02 16.01 12.62
N LYS A 265 -6.37 15.72 13.87
CA LYS A 265 -7.65 16.08 14.51
C LYS A 265 -8.88 15.64 13.72
N VAL A 266 -8.90 14.39 13.25
CA VAL A 266 -9.99 13.80 12.47
C VAL A 266 -10.41 12.45 13.05
N LYS A 267 -11.61 11.98 12.70
CA LYS A 267 -12.11 10.65 13.08
C LYS A 267 -12.22 9.74 11.87
N LEU A 268 -11.96 8.46 12.06
CA LEU A 268 -12.21 7.43 11.05
C LEU A 268 -13.71 7.36 10.72
N VAL A 269 -14.05 7.31 9.44
CA VAL A 269 -15.43 7.09 9.00
C VAL A 269 -15.72 5.59 8.96
N THR A 270 -16.73 5.17 9.70
CA THR A 270 -17.10 3.74 9.88
C THR A 270 -18.53 3.42 9.40
N THR A 271 -19.18 4.36 8.71
CA THR A 271 -20.54 4.26 8.17
C THR A 271 -20.66 4.87 6.78
#